data_AF-X1DCC0-F1
#
_entry.id   AF-X1DCC0-F1
#
_cell.length_a   1.000
_cell.length_b   1.000
_cell.length_c   1.000
_cell.angle_alpha   90.00
_cell.angle_beta   90.00
_cell.angle_gamma   90.00
#
_symmetry.space_group_name_H-M   'P 1'
#
loop_
_entity.id
_entity.type
_entity.pdbx_description
1 polymer ?
#
loop_
_entity_poly.entity_id
_entity_poly.type
_entity_poly.pdbx_seq_one_letter_code
_entity_poly.pdbx_strand_id
1 'polypeptide(L)'
;MVKDGKVIIVDEFTGRLMFGRRYSEGLHQSIEAKEHVKVQRESMTHATITVQNYFRMYDKLAGMTGTAVTEAEEFHKIYKLEVLVIPTHKPMIRKDHPDQIYKDEKTKFRAVVREIEQLHKQDRPVLIGTVSIEKSELLSSLLKRKGVPHQVLNAKYHEKEAGIIAQAGQPGAVTVATNMAGRGVDIV
;
A
#
# COMPACT_ATOMS: atom_id res chain seq x y z
N MET A 1 -12.30 11.89 -32.57
CA MET A 1 -12.72 10.80 -33.50
C MET A 1 -13.90 10.06 -32.89
N VAL A 2 -14.82 9.55 -33.71
CA VAL A 2 -15.91 8.67 -33.26
C VAL A 2 -15.56 7.23 -33.59
N LYS A 3 -15.62 6.34 -32.60
CA LYS A 3 -15.37 4.91 -32.77
C LYS A 3 -16.27 4.10 -31.84
N ASP A 4 -16.87 3.02 -32.35
CA ASP A 4 -17.76 2.12 -31.58
C ASP A 4 -18.88 2.84 -30.82
N GLY A 5 -19.44 3.89 -31.42
CA GLY A 5 -20.48 4.71 -30.80
C GLY A 5 -19.99 5.46 -29.55
N LYS A 6 -18.72 5.88 -29.51
CA LYS A 6 -18.14 6.73 -28.48
C LYS A 6 -17.24 7.80 -29.09
N VAL A 7 -17.24 8.99 -28.50
CA VAL A 7 -16.28 10.05 -28.83
C VAL A 7 -14.97 9.74 -28.11
N ILE A 8 -13.87 9.69 -28.85
CA ILE A 8 -12.52 9.48 -28.34
C ILE A 8 -11.68 10.71 -28.68
N ILE A 9 -11.06 11.28 -27.65
CA ILE A 9 -10.12 12.40 -27.79
C ILE A 9 -8.83 11.87 -28.42
N VAL A 10 -8.33 12.58 -29.44
CA VAL A 10 -7.07 12.28 -30.11
C VAL A 10 -6.09 13.37 -29.70
N ASP A 11 -4.93 12.95 -29.19
CA ASP A 11 -3.85 13.86 -28.84
C ASP A 11 -3.28 14.52 -30.12
N GLU A 12 -3.22 15.85 -30.13
CA GLU A 12 -2.85 16.63 -31.31
C GLU A 12 -1.39 16.42 -31.75
N PHE A 13 -0.49 16.15 -30.79
CA PHE A 13 0.95 16.01 -31.06
C PHE A 13 1.33 14.59 -31.47
N THR A 14 0.71 13.60 -30.84
CA THR A 14 1.11 12.19 -30.97
C THR A 14 0.13 11.35 -31.77
N GLY A 15 -1.08 11.87 -32.05
CA GLY A 15 -2.17 11.12 -32.70
C GLY A 15 -2.72 9.98 -31.83
N ARG A 16 -2.30 9.87 -30.56
CA ARG A 16 -2.71 8.77 -29.67
C ARG A 16 -4.16 8.93 -29.23
N LEU A 17 -4.86 7.80 -29.16
CA LEU A 17 -6.24 7.72 -28.67
C LEU A 17 -6.26 7.76 -27.14
N MET A 18 -6.94 8.76 -26.57
CA MET A 18 -7.05 8.96 -25.12
C MET A 18 -8.32 8.32 -24.56
N PHE A 19 -8.30 6.99 -24.40
CA PHE A 19 -9.43 6.26 -23.81
C PHE A 19 -9.71 6.72 -22.37
N GLY A 20 -10.98 6.94 -22.05
CA GLY A 20 -11.45 7.34 -20.72
C GLY A 20 -11.33 8.83 -20.40
N ARG A 21 -10.68 9.64 -21.25
CA ARG A 21 -10.66 11.11 -21.09
C ARG A 21 -11.92 11.73 -21.71
N ARG A 22 -12.47 12.73 -21.03
CA ARG A 22 -13.63 13.51 -21.49
C ARG A 22 -13.33 15.00 -21.38
N TYR A 23 -13.99 15.80 -22.23
CA TYR A 23 -13.97 17.26 -22.09
C TYR A 23 -14.90 17.65 -20.92
N SER A 24 -14.53 18.69 -20.18
CA SER A 24 -15.31 19.16 -19.02
C SER A 24 -16.43 20.11 -19.43
N GLU A 25 -17.25 20.54 -18.47
CA GLU A 25 -18.27 21.60 -18.63
C GLU A 25 -19.31 21.30 -19.72
N GLY A 26 -19.73 20.04 -19.86
CA GLY A 26 -20.73 19.64 -20.85
C GLY A 26 -20.22 19.58 -22.30
N LEU A 27 -19.00 20.05 -22.59
CA LEU A 27 -18.46 20.10 -23.96
C LEU A 27 -18.40 18.70 -24.61
N HIS A 28 -18.07 17.68 -23.82
CA HIS A 28 -17.99 16.32 -24.35
C HIS A 28 -19.37 15.79 -24.76
N GLN A 29 -20.41 16.11 -23.98
CA GLN A 29 -21.79 15.77 -24.25
C GLN A 29 -22.31 16.54 -25.48
N SER A 30 -21.91 17.80 -25.65
CA SER A 30 -22.22 18.57 -26.87
C SER A 30 -21.60 17.94 -28.12
N ILE A 31 -20.36 17.43 -28.02
CA ILE A 31 -19.71 16.72 -29.13
C ILE A 31 -20.40 15.36 -29.37
N GLU A 32 -20.72 14.60 -28.31
CA GLU A 32 -21.50 13.35 -28.44
C GLU A 32 -22.84 13.59 -29.15
N ALA A 33 -23.55 14.67 -28.79
CA ALA A 33 -24.82 15.04 -29.41
C ALA A 33 -24.65 15.47 -30.87
N LYS A 34 -23.63 16.30 -31.18
CA LYS A 34 -23.30 16.73 -32.54
C LYS A 34 -22.97 15.55 -33.45
N GLU A 35 -22.23 14.58 -32.95
CA GLU A 35 -21.78 13.40 -33.70
C GLU A 35 -22.83 12.26 -33.68
N HIS A 36 -24.05 12.52 -33.21
CA HIS A 36 -25.16 11.56 -33.12
C HIS A 36 -24.81 10.27 -32.34
N VAL A 37 -23.96 10.42 -31.34
CA VAL A 37 -23.55 9.35 -30.43
C VAL A 37 -24.44 9.36 -29.18
N LYS A 38 -24.65 8.19 -28.54
CA LYS A 38 -25.37 8.10 -27.27
C LYS A 38 -24.70 8.98 -26.21
N VAL A 39 -25.36 10.08 -25.86
CA VAL A 39 -24.91 11.02 -24.82
C VAL A 39 -24.89 10.28 -23.48
N GLN A 40 -23.72 10.19 -22.87
CA GLN A 40 -23.60 9.59 -21.54
C GLN A 40 -23.92 10.63 -20.47
N ARG A 41 -24.64 10.22 -19.41
CA ARG A 41 -24.90 11.09 -18.27
C ARG A 41 -23.59 11.58 -17.67
N GLU A 42 -23.56 12.87 -17.34
CA GLU A 42 -22.44 13.44 -16.60
C GLU A 42 -22.40 12.86 -15.19
N SER A 43 -21.21 12.45 -14.75
CA SER A 43 -20.98 12.18 -13.33
C SER A 43 -20.68 13.52 -12.67
N MET A 44 -21.64 14.09 -11.97
CA MET A 44 -21.46 15.32 -11.22
C MET A 44 -20.96 15.02 -9.80
N THR A 45 -19.93 15.72 -9.36
CA THR A 45 -19.48 15.67 -7.97
C THR A 45 -20.33 16.65 -7.14
N HIS A 46 -21.21 16.12 -6.29
CA HIS A 46 -22.09 16.95 -5.44
C HIS A 46 -21.38 17.54 -4.21
N ALA A 47 -20.40 16.82 -3.67
CA ALA A 47 -19.63 17.25 -2.51
C ALA A 47 -18.23 16.66 -2.56
N THR A 48 -17.24 17.46 -2.14
CA THR A 48 -15.84 17.05 -2.04
C THR A 48 -15.25 17.64 -0.77
N ILE A 49 -14.48 16.84 -0.04
CA ILE A 49 -13.66 17.32 1.06
C ILE A 49 -12.35 16.55 1.08
N THR A 50 -11.26 17.24 1.35
CA THR A 50 -9.96 16.59 1.56
C THR A 50 -9.90 16.03 2.97
N VAL A 51 -9.13 14.97 3.19
CA VAL A 51 -8.93 14.40 4.55
C VAL A 51 -8.40 15.47 5.50
N GLN A 52 -7.53 16.36 5.01
CA GLN A 52 -7.01 17.48 5.78
C GLN A 52 -8.13 18.42 6.25
N ASN A 53 -9.00 18.87 5.33
CA ASN A 53 -10.07 19.78 5.68
C ASN A 53 -11.12 19.12 6.56
N TYR A 54 -11.41 17.84 6.31
CA TYR A 54 -12.34 17.06 7.13
C TYR A 54 -11.94 17.03 8.60
N PHE A 55 -10.67 16.74 8.91
CA PHE A 55 -10.20 16.72 10.29
C PHE A 55 -10.07 18.12 10.92
N ARG A 56 -9.86 19.17 10.11
CA ARG A 56 -9.84 20.56 10.59
C ARG A 56 -11.21 21.08 11.03
N MET A 57 -12.30 20.40 10.69
CA MET A 57 -13.65 20.76 11.12
C MET A 57 -13.95 20.37 12.57
N TYR A 58 -13.10 19.56 13.21
CA TYR A 58 -13.30 19.14 14.59
C TYR A 58 -12.80 20.23 15.55
N ASP A 59 -13.62 20.59 16.55
CA ASP A 59 -13.23 21.56 17.58
C ASP A 59 -11.98 21.11 18.36
N LYS A 60 -11.81 19.80 18.52
CA LYS A 60 -10.66 19.18 19.17
C LYS A 60 -10.16 18.01 18.32
N LEU A 61 -8.88 18.05 17.99
CA LEU A 61 -8.20 17.01 17.23
C LEU A 61 -6.99 16.48 18.02
N ALA A 62 -6.82 15.16 18.02
CA ALA A 62 -5.68 14.46 18.61
C ALA A 62 -5.42 13.15 17.86
N GLY A 63 -4.24 12.57 18.01
CA GLY A 63 -3.87 11.32 17.36
C GLY A 63 -2.72 10.60 18.07
N MET A 64 -2.51 9.33 17.71
CA MET A 64 -1.44 8.51 18.23
C MET A 64 -0.78 7.69 17.11
N THR A 65 0.54 7.59 17.14
CA THR A 65 1.35 6.76 16.23
C THR A 65 2.76 6.59 16.77
N GLY A 66 3.45 5.53 16.37
CA GLY A 66 4.85 5.29 16.74
C GLY A 66 5.88 6.10 15.94
N THR A 67 5.48 6.79 14.88
CA THR A 67 6.41 7.37 13.89
C THR A 67 6.15 8.85 13.55
N ALA A 68 5.40 9.60 14.37
CA ALA A 68 5.02 10.98 14.04
C ALA A 68 6.15 12.01 14.10
N VAL A 69 7.29 11.67 14.73
CA VAL A 69 8.35 12.65 15.01
C VAL A 69 8.94 13.26 13.75
N THR A 70 9.08 12.47 12.68
CA THR A 70 9.61 12.96 11.40
C THR A 70 8.67 13.93 10.71
N GLU A 71 7.36 13.78 10.92
CA GLU A 71 6.30 14.58 10.29
C GLU A 71 5.76 15.68 11.22
N ALA A 72 6.45 15.99 12.32
CA ALA A 72 5.96 16.92 13.34
C ALA A 72 5.70 18.32 12.78
N GLU A 73 6.55 18.80 11.87
CA GLU A 73 6.37 20.10 11.21
C GLU A 73 5.10 20.11 10.36
N GLU A 74 4.82 19.04 9.61
CA GLU A 74 3.63 18.94 8.77
C GLU A 74 2.35 18.89 9.62
N PHE A 75 2.36 18.10 10.70
CA PHE A 75 1.25 18.05 11.65
C PHE A 75 0.93 19.42 12.26
N HIS A 76 1.96 20.18 12.65
CA HIS A 76 1.78 21.51 13.19
C HIS A 76 1.29 22.50 12.12
N LYS A 77 1.85 22.44 10.90
CA LYS A 77 1.49 23.35 9.81
C LYS A 77 0.03 23.17 9.37
N ILE A 78 -0.40 21.93 9.20
CA ILE A 78 -1.72 21.59 8.65
C ILE A 78 -2.81 21.58 9.74
N TYR A 79 -2.52 20.98 10.90
CA TYR A 79 -3.51 20.68 11.92
C TYR A 79 -3.29 21.39 13.25
N LYS A 80 -2.19 22.16 13.40
CA LYS A 80 -1.79 22.77 14.68
C LYS A 80 -1.60 21.74 15.80
N LEU A 81 -1.21 20.52 15.42
CA LEU A 81 -0.91 19.45 16.37
C LEU A 81 0.58 19.43 16.69
N GLU A 82 0.88 19.37 17.98
CA GLU A 82 2.24 19.09 18.47
C GLU A 82 2.45 17.58 18.57
N VAL A 83 3.68 17.15 18.29
CA VAL A 83 4.08 15.75 18.42
C VAL A 83 4.92 15.59 19.67
N LEU A 84 4.43 14.80 20.62
CA LEU A 84 5.13 14.46 21.86
C LEU A 84 5.64 13.03 21.80
N VAL A 85 6.92 12.84 22.12
CA VAL A 85 7.53 11.50 22.22
C VAL A 85 7.29 10.95 23.62
N ILE A 86 6.43 9.94 23.71
CA ILE A 86 6.19 9.22 24.96
C ILE A 86 7.28 8.16 25.13
N PRO A 87 7.98 8.10 26.28
CA PRO A 87 8.97 7.05 26.55
C PRO A 87 8.36 5.65 26.47
N THR A 88 9.15 4.69 25.99
CA THR A 88 8.72 3.29 25.94
C THR A 88 8.68 2.67 27.34
N HIS A 89 7.77 1.71 27.55
CA HIS A 89 7.67 1.00 28.84
C HIS A 89 8.94 0.21 29.19
N LYS A 90 9.67 -0.29 28.19
CA LYS A 90 10.95 -1.00 28.33
C LYS A 90 12.01 -0.38 27.40
N PRO A 91 13.30 -0.48 27.74
CA PRO A 91 14.37 -0.11 26.82
C PRO A 91 14.28 -0.88 25.50
N MET A 92 14.47 -0.17 24.39
CA MET A 92 14.43 -0.77 23.05
C MET A 92 15.76 -1.50 22.78
N ILE A 93 15.69 -2.82 22.55
CA ILE A 93 16.86 -3.68 22.33
C ILE A 93 16.94 -4.27 20.91
N ARG A 94 16.06 -3.83 20.01
CA ARG A 94 16.04 -4.28 18.61
C ARG A 94 17.33 -3.84 17.92
N LYS A 95 17.94 -4.76 17.19
CA LYS A 95 19.12 -4.48 16.37
C LYS A 95 18.67 -4.21 14.94
N ASP A 96 18.80 -2.96 14.53
CA ASP A 96 18.54 -2.54 13.15
C ASP A 96 19.82 -2.69 12.34
N HIS A 97 19.77 -3.55 11.31
CA HIS A 97 20.90 -3.83 10.43
C HIS A 97 20.88 -2.88 9.22
N PRO A 98 22.06 -2.55 8.63
CA PRO A 98 22.12 -1.72 7.43
C PRO A 98 21.52 -2.44 6.22
N ASP A 99 21.08 -1.64 5.25
CA ASP A 99 20.49 -2.15 4.01
C ASP A 99 21.50 -2.98 3.18
N GLN A 100 21.01 -4.06 2.59
CA GLN A 100 21.76 -4.86 1.62
C GLN A 100 21.26 -4.59 0.20
N ILE A 101 22.12 -4.01 -0.63
CA ILE A 101 21.79 -3.62 -2.00
C ILE A 101 22.37 -4.65 -2.98
N TYR A 102 21.55 -5.08 -3.94
CA TYR A 102 21.90 -6.09 -4.93
C TYR A 102 21.75 -5.55 -6.35
N LYS A 103 22.58 -6.02 -7.28
CA LYS A 103 22.59 -5.56 -8.68
C LYS A 103 21.27 -5.79 -9.42
N ASP A 104 20.56 -6.86 -9.07
CA ASP A 104 19.34 -7.30 -9.74
C ASP A 104 18.39 -7.98 -8.76
N GLU A 105 17.12 -7.99 -9.13
CA GLU A 105 16.05 -8.47 -8.25
C GLU A 105 16.12 -9.98 -7.99
N LYS A 106 16.54 -10.76 -8.97
CA LYS A 106 16.68 -12.21 -8.84
C LYS A 106 17.77 -12.56 -7.83
N THR A 107 18.87 -11.81 -7.83
CA THR A 107 19.94 -11.94 -6.84
C THR A 107 19.47 -11.52 -5.45
N LYS A 108 18.74 -10.40 -5.33
CA LYS A 108 18.08 -9.98 -4.08
C LYS A 108 17.20 -11.09 -3.50
N PHE A 109 16.26 -11.63 -4.28
CA PHE A 109 15.34 -12.67 -3.79
C PHE A 109 16.05 -13.97 -3.41
N ARG A 110 17.10 -14.37 -4.13
CA ARG A 110 17.90 -15.53 -3.73
C ARG A 110 18.60 -15.32 -2.39
N ALA A 111 19.12 -14.12 -2.15
CA ALA A 111 19.76 -13.78 -0.88
C ALA A 111 18.73 -13.78 0.27
N VAL A 112 17.58 -13.12 0.07
CA VAL A 112 16.47 -13.10 1.03
C VAL A 112 16.01 -14.52 1.37
N VAL A 113 15.78 -15.38 0.37
CA VAL A 113 15.36 -16.78 0.61
C VAL A 113 16.40 -17.56 1.39
N ARG A 114 17.70 -17.37 1.10
CA ARG A 114 18.78 -18.02 1.84
C ARG A 114 18.82 -17.58 3.30
N GLU A 115 18.61 -16.30 3.56
CA GLU A 115 18.56 -15.74 4.90
C GLU A 115 17.35 -16.28 5.68
N ILE A 116 16.16 -16.29 5.07
CA ILE A 116 14.96 -16.87 5.67
C ILE A 116 15.18 -18.35 6.00
N GLU A 117 15.76 -19.13 5.06
CA GLU A 117 16.07 -20.55 5.28
C GLU A 117 17.01 -20.75 6.47
N GLN A 118 18.03 -19.89 6.63
CA GLN A 118 18.96 -19.96 7.75
C GLN A 118 18.29 -19.61 9.08
N LEU A 119 17.50 -18.54 9.12
CA LEU A 119 16.80 -18.09 10.33
C LEU A 119 15.73 -19.10 10.77
N HIS A 120 14.99 -19.64 9.81
CA HIS A 120 13.99 -20.69 10.05
C HIS A 120 14.62 -21.96 10.63
N LYS A 121 15.79 -22.39 10.14
CA LYS A 121 16.54 -23.53 10.71
C LYS A 121 17.06 -23.28 12.13
N GLN A 122 17.08 -22.03 12.58
CA GLN A 122 17.45 -21.63 13.94
C GLN A 122 16.20 -21.40 14.82
N ASP A 123 15.03 -21.84 14.37
CA ASP A 123 13.73 -21.61 15.01
C ASP A 123 13.40 -20.12 15.24
N ARG A 124 14.05 -19.21 14.51
CA ARG A 124 13.80 -17.78 14.65
C ARG A 124 12.58 -17.37 13.80
N PRO A 125 11.56 -16.72 14.39
CA PRO A 125 10.43 -16.21 13.62
C PRO A 125 10.88 -15.11 12.65
N VAL A 126 10.29 -15.11 11.45
CA VAL A 126 10.64 -14.17 10.38
C VAL A 126 9.37 -13.56 9.78
N LEU A 127 9.30 -12.23 9.80
CA LEU A 127 8.30 -11.44 9.07
C LEU A 127 8.96 -10.76 7.87
N ILE A 128 8.37 -10.95 6.69
CA ILE A 128 8.87 -10.37 5.44
C ILE A 128 7.85 -9.41 4.86
N GLY A 129 8.23 -8.15 4.69
CA GLY A 129 7.42 -7.14 3.98
C GLY A 129 7.72 -7.12 2.48
N THR A 130 6.69 -7.18 1.64
CA THR A 130 6.81 -6.90 0.20
C THR A 130 5.92 -5.72 -0.20
N VAL A 131 6.19 -5.10 -1.34
CA VAL A 131 5.43 -3.93 -1.83
C VAL A 131 4.20 -4.29 -2.67
N SER A 132 4.11 -5.54 -3.16
CA SER A 132 3.01 -5.97 -4.03
C SER A 132 2.71 -7.46 -3.88
N ILE A 133 1.47 -7.83 -4.19
CA ILE A 133 0.99 -9.22 -4.12
C ILE A 133 1.82 -10.11 -5.05
N GLU A 134 2.17 -9.60 -6.24
CA GLU A 134 3.02 -10.33 -7.19
C GLU A 134 4.39 -10.70 -6.58
N LYS A 135 5.02 -9.79 -5.84
CA LYS A 135 6.29 -10.06 -5.16
C LYS A 135 6.13 -11.03 -4.00
N SER A 136 5.02 -10.95 -3.26
CA SER A 136 4.68 -11.95 -2.23
C SER A 136 4.50 -13.34 -2.80
N GLU A 137 3.77 -13.50 -3.91
CA GLU A 137 3.57 -14.79 -4.58
C GLU A 137 4.88 -15.32 -5.17
N LEU A 138 5.70 -14.45 -5.76
CA LEU A 138 7.05 -14.82 -6.22
C LEU A 138 7.89 -15.37 -5.06
N LEU A 139 7.98 -14.65 -3.94
CA LEU A 139 8.73 -15.08 -2.77
C LEU A 139 8.17 -16.39 -2.19
N SER A 140 6.85 -16.49 -2.06
CA SER A 140 6.14 -17.70 -1.63
C SER A 140 6.53 -18.91 -2.47
N SER A 141 6.54 -18.76 -3.80
CA SER A 141 6.95 -19.84 -4.72
C SER A 141 8.40 -20.28 -4.49
N LEU A 142 9.32 -19.35 -4.20
CA LEU A 142 10.72 -19.65 -3.94
C LEU A 142 10.90 -20.37 -2.60
N LEU A 143 10.16 -19.95 -1.57
CA LEU A 143 10.14 -20.60 -0.25
C LEU A 143 9.56 -22.02 -0.32
N LYS A 144 8.47 -22.24 -1.09
CA LYS A 144 7.91 -23.58 -1.32
C LYS A 144 8.94 -24.53 -1.96
N ARG A 145 9.69 -24.04 -2.96
CA ARG A 145 10.77 -24.83 -3.60
C ARG A 145 11.91 -25.20 -2.64
N LYS A 146 12.08 -24.42 -1.57
CA LYS A 146 13.06 -24.66 -0.51
C LYS A 146 12.51 -25.48 0.65
N GLY A 147 11.22 -25.85 0.62
CA GLY A 147 10.57 -26.60 1.68
C GLY A 147 10.38 -25.80 2.98
N VAL A 148 10.38 -24.47 2.93
CA VAL A 148 10.16 -23.61 4.10
C VAL A 148 8.65 -23.36 4.26
N PRO A 149 7.99 -23.86 5.32
CA PRO A 149 6.59 -23.56 5.60
C PRO A 149 6.42 -22.06 5.89
N HIS A 150 5.43 -21.43 5.28
CA HIS A 150 5.18 -20.00 5.47
C HIS A 150 3.70 -19.65 5.25
N GLN A 151 3.31 -18.51 5.79
CA GLN A 151 2.00 -17.90 5.60
C GLN A 151 2.13 -16.64 4.73
N VAL A 152 1.11 -16.33 3.92
CA VAL A 152 1.07 -15.12 3.07
C VAL A 152 -0.15 -14.29 3.42
N LEU A 153 0.06 -13.00 3.73
CA LEU A 153 -0.97 -12.02 4.05
C LEU A 153 -1.04 -10.97 2.92
N ASN A 154 -2.20 -10.89 2.28
CA ASN A 154 -2.41 -10.05 1.09
C ASN A 154 -3.40 -8.90 1.33
N ALA A 155 -3.74 -8.59 2.59
CA ALA A 155 -4.70 -7.56 2.98
C ALA A 155 -6.10 -7.76 2.39
N LYS A 156 -6.49 -9.01 2.08
CA LYS A 156 -7.80 -9.33 1.48
C LYS A 156 -8.82 -9.76 2.53
N TYR A 157 -8.37 -10.36 3.63
CA TYR A 157 -9.25 -10.91 4.67
C TYR A 157 -8.77 -10.52 6.07
N HIS A 158 -9.06 -9.29 6.49
CA HIS A 158 -8.51 -8.69 7.71
C HIS A 158 -8.69 -9.55 8.98
N GLU A 159 -9.87 -10.13 9.23
CA GLU A 159 -10.11 -10.94 10.45
C GLU A 159 -9.30 -12.24 10.47
N LYS A 160 -9.20 -12.94 9.33
CA LYS A 160 -8.41 -14.18 9.24
C LYS A 160 -6.92 -13.90 9.31
N GLU A 161 -6.48 -12.81 8.69
CA GLU A 161 -5.08 -12.38 8.69
C GLU A 161 -4.62 -11.95 10.09
N ALA A 162 -5.50 -11.39 10.91
CA ALA A 162 -5.22 -11.05 12.31
C ALA A 162 -4.85 -12.29 13.15
N GLY A 163 -5.58 -13.39 12.98
CA GLY A 163 -5.26 -14.65 13.67
C GLY A 163 -3.91 -15.23 13.25
N ILE A 164 -3.54 -15.08 11.98
CA ILE A 164 -2.27 -15.55 11.45
C ILE A 164 -1.12 -14.68 11.98
N ILE A 165 -1.25 -13.35 11.96
CA ILE A 165 -0.17 -12.46 12.36
C ILE A 165 0.09 -12.53 13.88
N ALA A 166 -0.95 -12.74 14.69
CA ALA A 166 -0.81 -12.97 16.12
C ALA A 166 0.04 -14.21 16.47
N GLN A 167 0.13 -15.18 15.55
CA GLN A 167 0.94 -16.39 15.70
C GLN A 167 2.31 -16.29 15.00
N ALA A 168 2.64 -15.16 14.38
CA ALA A 168 3.88 -15.00 13.61
C ALA A 168 5.15 -14.97 14.47
N GLY A 169 5.03 -14.83 15.80
CA GLY A 169 6.15 -14.86 16.74
C GLY A 169 6.53 -16.27 17.22
N GLN A 170 5.75 -17.30 16.84
CA GLN A 170 6.05 -18.68 17.23
C GLN A 170 7.41 -19.15 16.66
N PRO A 171 8.15 -20.01 17.39
CA PRO A 171 9.42 -20.54 16.91
C PRO A 171 9.32 -21.14 15.51
N GLY A 172 10.22 -20.72 14.62
CA GLY A 172 10.27 -21.16 13.23
C GLY A 172 9.16 -20.61 12.32
N ALA A 173 8.25 -19.75 12.80
CA ALA A 173 7.20 -19.18 11.97
C ALA A 173 7.77 -18.25 10.87
N VAL A 174 7.31 -18.41 9.63
CA VAL A 174 7.66 -17.53 8.51
C VAL A 174 6.39 -16.90 7.95
N THR A 175 6.32 -15.58 7.97
CA THR A 175 5.15 -14.83 7.53
C THR A 175 5.54 -13.80 6.48
N VAL A 176 4.91 -13.85 5.31
CA VAL A 176 5.07 -12.87 4.22
C VAL A 176 3.88 -11.93 4.23
N ALA A 177 4.12 -10.64 4.42
CA ALA A 177 3.09 -9.60 4.47
C ALA A 177 3.26 -8.63 3.30
N THR A 178 2.19 -8.42 2.54
CA THR A 178 2.16 -7.41 1.47
C THR A 178 1.77 -6.05 2.06
N ASN A 179 2.61 -5.03 1.87
CA ASN A 179 2.44 -3.67 2.38
C ASN A 179 2.17 -3.65 3.90
N MET A 180 1.00 -3.14 4.30
CA MET A 180 0.57 -3.03 5.69
C MET A 180 -0.38 -4.16 6.11
N ALA A 181 -0.33 -5.33 5.45
CA ALA A 181 -1.10 -6.48 5.90
C ALA A 181 -0.71 -6.85 7.35
N GLY A 182 -1.71 -7.07 8.20
CA GLY A 182 -1.51 -7.30 9.64
C GLY A 182 -1.30 -6.04 10.49
N ARG A 183 -1.48 -4.83 9.93
CA ARG A 183 -1.41 -3.59 10.72
C ARG A 183 -2.43 -3.57 11.86
N GLY A 184 -1.97 -3.21 13.05
CA GLY A 184 -2.81 -3.05 14.24
C GLY A 184 -2.94 -4.31 15.10
N VAL A 185 -2.22 -5.39 14.76
CA VAL A 185 -2.15 -6.60 15.58
C VAL A 185 -0.71 -6.81 16.01
N ASP A 186 -0.51 -6.95 17.33
CA ASP A 186 0.80 -7.21 17.90
C ASP A 186 1.24 -8.65 17.62
N ILE A 187 2.52 -8.83 17.31
CA ILE A 187 3.15 -10.15 17.15
C ILE A 187 3.71 -10.54 18.52
N VAL A 188 3.26 -11.68 19.04
CA VAL A 188 3.63 -12.21 20.36
C VAL A 188 4.48 -13.46 20.23
#